data_AF-A0A7C3RPQ7-F1
#
_entry.id   AF-A0A7C3RPQ7-F1
#
_cell.length_a   1.000
_cell.length_b   1.000
_cell.length_c   1.000
_cell.angle_alpha   90.00
_cell.angle_beta   90.00
_cell.angle_gamma   90.00
#
_symmetry.space_group_name_H-M   'P 1'
#
loop_
_entity.id
_entity.type
_entity.pdbx_description
1 polymer ?
#
loop_
_entity_poly.entity_id
_entity_poly.type
_entity_poly.pdbx_seq_one_letter_code
_entity_poly.pdbx_strand_id
1 'polypeptide(L)'
;MVIAKKAAAAGQIDTVAFEELRVRFNAVHQWAIGHFGEECLLEAVRGLRADYNAPVPEDDSPRASLPQARRSDHVSADAIAMVDAIVEEAMSVGWSRERLYDPGKGIFDPGRGLVCYLRSGDKIGEVTAQSIEIIHPLPSEVRHRFYNPDVEQPWIRKIGAAAKKSENLS
;
A
#
# COMPACT_ATOMS: atom_id res chain seq x y z
N MET A 1 20.35 18.82 -15.94
CA MET A 1 21.38 19.86 -15.74
C MET A 1 21.20 21.12 -16.60
N VAL A 2 20.78 21.03 -17.87
CA VAL A 2 20.61 22.20 -18.77
C VAL A 2 19.62 23.24 -18.24
N ILE A 3 18.46 22.80 -17.71
CA ILE A 3 17.43 23.69 -17.15
C ILE A 3 17.93 24.41 -15.90
N ALA A 4 18.53 23.68 -14.95
CA ALA A 4 19.12 24.26 -13.75
C ALA A 4 20.21 25.29 -14.07
N LYS A 5 21.06 25.03 -15.08
CA LYS A 5 22.09 26.00 -15.53
C LYS A 5 21.45 27.29 -16.06
N LYS A 6 20.34 27.19 -16.81
CA LYS A 6 19.60 28.37 -17.28
C LYS A 6 18.95 29.15 -16.12
N ALA A 7 18.40 28.45 -15.14
CA ALA A 7 17.80 29.07 -13.95
C ALA A 7 18.85 29.81 -13.11
N ALA A 8 20.06 29.26 -12.96
CA ALA A 8 21.16 29.94 -12.26
C ALA A 8 21.62 31.20 -13.01
N ALA A 9 21.76 31.11 -14.34
CA ALA A 9 22.11 32.26 -15.18
C ALA A 9 21.02 33.36 -15.15
N ALA A 10 19.76 32.98 -14.95
CA ALA A 10 18.64 33.89 -14.78
C ALA A 10 18.47 34.42 -13.34
N GLY A 11 19.35 34.04 -12.40
CA GLY A 11 19.27 34.42 -10.99
C GLY A 11 18.09 33.81 -10.22
N GLN A 12 17.40 32.81 -10.80
CA GLN A 12 16.23 32.16 -10.19
C GLN A 12 16.62 31.11 -9.14
N ILE A 13 17.85 30.64 -9.18
CA ILE A 13 18.44 29.79 -8.14
C ILE A 13 19.75 30.40 -7.68
N ASP A 14 20.01 30.29 -6.39
CA ASP A 14 21.26 30.72 -5.79
C ASP A 14 22.46 29.97 -6.41
N THR A 15 23.61 30.66 -6.52
CA THR A 15 24.80 30.10 -7.17
C THR A 15 25.42 28.96 -6.35
N VAL A 16 25.36 29.05 -5.01
CA VAL A 16 25.84 27.99 -4.11
C VAL A 16 24.91 26.78 -4.20
N ALA A 17 23.60 27.00 -4.22
CA ALA A 17 22.61 25.94 -4.41
C ALA A 17 22.76 25.22 -5.76
N PHE A 18 23.06 25.97 -6.83
CA PHE A 18 23.34 25.37 -8.15
C PHE A 18 24.62 24.53 -8.15
N GLU A 19 25.68 25.01 -7.50
CA GLU A 19 26.95 24.29 -7.44
C GLU A 19 26.82 22.98 -6.63
N GLU A 20 26.08 23.01 -5.52
CA GLU A 20 25.78 21.81 -4.75
C GLU A 20 24.99 20.78 -5.59
N LEU A 21 23.97 21.25 -6.32
CA LEU A 21 23.21 20.41 -7.25
C LEU A 21 24.11 19.81 -8.34
N ARG A 22 25.05 20.59 -8.89
CA ARG A 22 26.00 20.14 -9.92
C ARG A 22 26.88 19.02 -9.40
N VAL A 23 27.44 19.17 -8.19
CA VAL A 23 28.30 18.15 -7.58
C VAL A 23 27.54 16.84 -7.38
N ARG A 24 26.34 16.90 -6.78
CA ARG A 24 25.52 15.71 -6.53
C ARG A 24 25.08 15.04 -7.82
N PHE A 25 24.64 15.81 -8.81
CA PHE A 25 24.25 15.30 -10.12
C PHE A 25 25.42 14.59 -10.82
N ASN A 26 26.62 15.20 -10.81
CA ASN A 26 27.80 14.62 -11.43
C ASN A 26 28.23 13.31 -10.76
N ALA A 27 28.11 13.20 -9.44
CA ALA A 27 28.41 11.95 -8.73
C ALA A 27 27.49 10.80 -9.18
N VAL A 28 26.18 11.06 -9.26
CA VAL A 28 25.20 10.07 -9.75
C VAL A 28 25.46 9.73 -11.22
N HIS A 29 25.78 10.73 -12.04
CA HIS A 29 26.03 10.54 -13.48
C HIS A 29 27.29 9.69 -13.73
N GLN A 30 28.39 9.95 -13.00
CA GLN A 30 29.61 9.13 -13.10
C GLN A 30 29.39 7.70 -12.64
N TRP A 31 28.65 7.50 -11.53
CA TRP A 31 28.25 6.17 -11.10
C TRP A 31 27.42 5.45 -12.16
N ALA A 32 26.44 6.14 -12.76
CA ALA A 32 25.59 5.58 -13.79
C ALA A 32 26.39 5.18 -15.04
N ILE A 33 27.33 6.02 -15.50
CA ILE A 33 28.20 5.69 -16.64
C ILE A 33 29.01 4.42 -16.33
N GLY A 34 29.60 4.33 -15.14
CA GLY A 34 30.38 3.16 -14.74
C GLY A 34 29.55 1.88 -14.61
N HIS A 35 28.28 1.99 -14.18
CA HIS A 35 27.43 0.82 -13.93
C HIS A 35 26.66 0.36 -15.17
N PHE A 36 26.16 1.27 -15.99
CA PHE A 36 25.30 0.98 -17.14
C PHE A 36 25.98 1.15 -18.49
N GLY A 37 27.12 1.84 -18.56
CA GLY A 37 27.76 2.23 -19.81
C GLY A 37 27.12 3.47 -20.43
N GLU A 38 27.94 4.32 -21.06
CA GLU A 38 27.51 5.59 -21.65
C GLU A 38 26.52 5.39 -22.81
N GLU A 39 26.75 4.39 -23.66
CA GLU A 39 25.90 4.12 -24.83
C GLU A 39 24.49 3.69 -24.42
N CYS A 40 24.35 2.80 -23.44
CA CYS A 40 23.05 2.36 -22.93
C CYS A 40 22.27 3.52 -22.27
N LEU A 41 22.97 4.42 -21.56
CA LEU A 41 22.34 5.61 -20.99
C LEU A 41 21.84 6.56 -22.08
N LEU A 42 22.62 6.76 -23.14
CA LEU A 42 22.21 7.61 -24.27
C LEU A 42 20.99 7.03 -25.00
N GLU A 43 20.93 5.72 -25.21
CA GLU A 43 19.75 5.07 -25.78
C GLU A 43 18.51 5.23 -24.89
N ALA A 44 18.66 5.01 -23.58
CA ALA A 44 17.57 5.19 -22.63
C ALA A 44 17.04 6.63 -22.61
N VAL A 45 17.92 7.63 -22.69
CA VAL A 45 17.52 9.05 -22.79
C VAL A 45 16.79 9.35 -24.10
N ARG A 46 17.18 8.73 -25.21
CA ARG A 46 16.47 8.88 -26.50
C ARG A 46 15.07 8.26 -26.49
N GLY A 47 14.89 7.15 -25.76
CA GLY A 47 13.60 6.50 -25.57
C GLY A 47 12.72 7.13 -24.48
N LEU A 48 13.28 8.04 -23.67
CA LEU A 48 12.54 8.69 -22.59
C LEU A 48 11.52 9.67 -23.17
N ARG A 49 10.26 9.48 -22.81
CA ARG A 49 9.20 10.38 -23.28
C ARG A 49 9.38 11.77 -22.66
N ALA A 50 9.48 12.78 -23.53
CA ALA A 50 9.63 14.18 -23.14
C ALA A 50 8.36 14.80 -22.49
N ASP A 51 7.24 14.08 -22.53
CA ASP A 51 5.94 14.51 -22.01
C ASP A 51 5.67 14.05 -20.56
N TYR A 52 6.69 13.50 -19.88
CA TYR A 52 6.56 13.17 -18.47
C TYR A 52 6.47 14.44 -17.61
N ASN A 53 5.25 14.76 -17.17
CA ASN A 53 5.03 15.76 -16.13
C ASN A 53 5.30 15.11 -14.78
N ALA A 54 6.32 15.61 -14.06
CA ALA A 54 6.53 15.24 -12.67
C ALA A 54 5.23 15.55 -11.88
N PRO A 55 4.80 14.67 -10.96
CA PRO A 55 3.65 14.96 -10.11
C PRO A 55 3.90 16.28 -9.38
N VAL A 56 3.13 17.30 -9.72
CA VAL A 56 3.20 18.58 -9.03
C VAL A 56 2.67 18.35 -7.61
N PRO A 57 3.41 18.72 -6.55
CA PRO A 57 2.85 18.69 -5.21
C PRO A 57 1.56 19.50 -5.21
N GLU A 58 0.47 18.90 -4.74
CA GLU A 58 -0.84 19.57 -4.70
C GLU A 58 -0.72 20.88 -3.93
N ASP A 59 -1.45 21.91 -4.37
CA ASP A 59 -1.48 23.22 -3.74
C ASP A 59 -1.91 23.08 -2.26
N ASP A 60 -1.13 23.68 -1.36
CA ASP A 60 -1.32 23.66 0.11
C ASP A 60 -2.53 24.51 0.56
N SER A 61 -3.34 24.97 -0.41
CA SER A 61 -4.65 25.56 -0.18
C SER A 61 -5.44 24.69 0.81
N PRO A 62 -6.11 25.28 1.83
CA PRO A 62 -6.92 24.52 2.76
C PRO A 62 -7.93 23.71 1.96
N ARG A 63 -7.71 22.40 1.90
CA ARG A 63 -8.58 21.50 1.14
C ARG A 63 -10.00 21.82 1.57
N ALA A 64 -10.85 22.21 0.61
CA ALA A 64 -12.29 22.22 0.85
C ALA A 64 -12.60 20.88 1.51
N SER A 65 -13.19 20.93 2.71
CA SER A 65 -13.44 19.75 3.53
C SER A 65 -13.85 18.61 2.62
N LEU A 66 -13.03 17.54 2.57
CA LEU A 66 -13.36 16.32 1.85
C LEU A 66 -14.85 16.07 2.05
N PRO A 67 -15.63 15.74 1.00
CA PRO A 67 -17.03 15.40 1.18
C PRO A 67 -17.08 14.43 2.35
N GLN A 68 -17.70 14.91 3.44
CA GLN A 68 -17.70 14.31 4.76
C GLN A 68 -17.69 12.80 4.58
N ALA A 69 -16.60 12.16 5.01
CA ALA A 69 -16.32 10.74 4.80
C ALA A 69 -17.64 9.99 4.75
N ARG A 70 -17.95 9.38 3.59
CA ARG A 70 -19.27 8.78 3.34
C ARG A 70 -19.67 7.98 4.57
N ARG A 71 -20.58 8.60 5.31
CA ARG A 71 -21.53 8.07 6.27
C ARG A 71 -21.17 6.69 6.81
N SER A 72 -20.70 6.73 8.04
CA SER A 72 -20.91 5.71 9.05
C SER A 72 -20.16 4.39 8.89
N ASP A 73 -19.32 4.14 9.87
CA ASP A 73 -18.90 2.81 10.35
C ASP A 73 -20.09 1.94 10.83
N HIS A 74 -21.28 2.09 10.23
CA HIS A 74 -22.41 1.22 10.53
C HIS A 74 -22.29 -0.02 9.67
N VAL A 75 -21.78 -1.06 10.30
CA VAL A 75 -21.95 -2.44 9.88
C VAL A 75 -23.44 -2.66 9.59
N SER A 76 -23.78 -3.06 8.36
CA SER A 76 -25.17 -3.27 7.97
C SER A 76 -25.74 -4.51 8.66
N ALA A 77 -27.05 -4.51 8.92
CA ALA A 77 -27.73 -5.69 9.47
C ALA A 77 -27.57 -6.91 8.54
N ASP A 78 -27.53 -6.69 7.22
CA ASP A 78 -27.24 -7.73 6.23
C ASP A 78 -25.85 -8.34 6.44
N ALA A 79 -24.84 -7.52 6.68
CA ALA A 79 -23.47 -7.99 6.92
C ALA A 79 -23.41 -8.83 8.21
N ILE A 80 -24.10 -8.41 9.28
CA ILE A 80 -24.19 -9.19 10.53
C ILE A 80 -24.85 -10.54 10.24
N ALA A 81 -25.98 -10.56 9.54
CA ALA A 81 -26.69 -11.79 9.22
C ALA A 81 -25.86 -12.76 8.36
N MET A 82 -25.05 -12.25 7.43
CA MET A 82 -24.12 -13.08 6.65
C MET A 82 -23.04 -13.71 7.52
N VAL A 83 -22.46 -12.95 8.45
CA VAL A 83 -21.46 -13.46 9.39
C VAL A 83 -22.10 -14.47 10.36
N ASP A 84 -23.30 -14.19 10.88
CA ASP A 84 -24.06 -15.12 11.73
C ASP A 84 -24.32 -16.45 11.02
N ALA A 85 -24.56 -16.44 9.70
CA ALA A 85 -24.79 -17.66 8.94
C ALA A 85 -23.56 -18.58 8.85
N ILE A 86 -22.35 -18.01 8.94
CA ILE A 86 -21.09 -18.77 8.81
C ILE A 86 -20.31 -18.90 10.13
N VAL A 87 -20.79 -18.31 11.23
CA VAL A 87 -20.01 -18.18 12.47
C VAL A 87 -19.59 -19.54 13.03
N GLU A 88 -20.51 -20.50 13.07
CA GLU A 88 -20.23 -21.84 13.59
C GLU A 88 -19.24 -22.60 12.70
N GLU A 89 -19.39 -22.49 11.38
CA GLU A 89 -18.46 -23.08 10.41
C GLU A 89 -17.06 -22.46 10.53
N ALA A 90 -16.97 -21.13 10.54
CA ALA A 90 -15.72 -20.40 10.66
C ALA A 90 -15.01 -20.70 11.99
N MET A 91 -15.75 -20.75 13.10
CA MET A 91 -15.19 -21.11 14.40
C MET A 91 -14.68 -22.55 14.43
N SER A 92 -15.35 -23.48 13.74
CA SER A 92 -14.91 -24.89 13.66
C SER A 92 -13.56 -25.05 12.95
N VAL A 93 -13.24 -24.15 12.00
CA VAL A 93 -11.96 -24.15 11.27
C VAL A 93 -10.92 -23.19 11.89
N GLY A 94 -11.20 -22.59 13.05
CA GLY A 94 -10.23 -21.86 13.86
C GLY A 94 -10.32 -20.32 13.80
N TRP A 95 -11.40 -19.74 13.27
CA TRP A 95 -11.62 -18.30 13.36
C TRP A 95 -12.08 -17.88 14.75
N SER A 96 -11.60 -16.74 15.24
CA SER A 96 -12.12 -16.12 16.46
C SER A 96 -13.33 -15.24 16.17
N ARG A 97 -14.20 -15.09 17.16
CA ARG A 97 -15.37 -14.20 17.05
C ARG A 97 -14.98 -12.74 16.79
N GLU A 98 -13.87 -12.30 17.38
CA GLU A 98 -13.31 -10.95 17.20
C GLU A 98 -12.97 -10.72 15.72
N ARG A 99 -12.34 -11.69 15.05
CA ARG A 99 -12.02 -11.60 13.61
C ARG A 99 -13.24 -11.57 12.70
N LEU A 100 -14.41 -11.95 13.21
CA LEU A 100 -15.65 -11.93 12.43
C LEU A 100 -16.42 -10.63 12.67
N TYR A 101 -16.56 -10.17 13.92
CA TYR A 101 -17.48 -9.08 14.28
C TYR A 101 -16.83 -7.76 14.69
N ASP A 102 -15.52 -7.72 15.00
CA ASP A 102 -14.92 -6.50 15.57
C ASP A 102 -14.99 -5.32 14.58
N PRO A 103 -15.68 -4.21 14.92
CA PRO A 103 -15.76 -3.03 14.06
C PRO A 103 -14.43 -2.27 13.95
N GLY A 104 -13.44 -2.62 14.77
CA GLY A 104 -12.15 -1.93 14.88
C GLY A 104 -12.28 -0.51 15.47
N LYS A 105 -11.14 0.09 15.76
CA LYS A 105 -11.00 1.45 16.33
C LYS A 105 -11.02 2.56 15.26
N GLY A 106 -11.09 2.19 13.98
CA GLY A 106 -11.13 3.14 12.86
C GLY A 106 -11.03 2.44 11.50
N ILE A 107 -11.17 3.21 10.41
CA ILE A 107 -11.27 2.68 9.04
C ILE A 107 -10.01 1.95 8.52
N PHE A 108 -8.85 2.19 9.14
CA PHE A 108 -7.58 1.54 8.80
C PHE A 108 -7.10 0.58 9.91
N ASP A 109 -7.97 0.21 10.86
CA ASP A 109 -7.59 -0.71 11.92
C ASP A 109 -7.40 -2.13 11.35
N PRO A 110 -6.18 -2.71 11.44
CA PRO A 110 -5.93 -4.08 11.00
C PRO A 110 -6.67 -5.14 11.84
N GLY A 111 -7.23 -4.75 12.99
CA GLY A 111 -8.10 -5.58 13.83
C GLY A 111 -9.54 -5.71 13.32
N ARG A 112 -9.94 -4.98 12.26
CA ARG A 112 -11.31 -5.07 11.73
C ARG A 112 -11.67 -6.49 11.32
N GLY A 113 -12.83 -6.92 11.78
CA GLY A 113 -13.40 -8.20 11.45
C GLY A 113 -14.04 -8.23 10.07
N LEU A 114 -14.37 -9.43 9.61
CA LEU A 114 -15.00 -9.70 8.31
C LEU A 114 -16.22 -8.80 8.05
N VAL A 115 -17.04 -8.56 9.08
CA VAL A 115 -18.29 -7.81 8.99
C VAL A 115 -18.11 -6.39 8.44
N CYS A 116 -16.92 -5.78 8.61
CA CYS A 116 -16.60 -4.45 8.09
C CYS A 116 -16.37 -4.41 6.57
N TYR A 117 -16.16 -5.57 5.94
CA TYR A 117 -15.83 -5.68 4.52
C TYR A 117 -17.00 -6.14 3.66
N LEU A 118 -18.10 -6.56 4.28
CA LEU A 118 -19.31 -7.01 3.59
C LEU A 118 -20.23 -5.85 3.27
N ARG A 119 -20.80 -5.89 2.06
CA ARG A 119 -21.83 -4.95 1.59
C ARG A 119 -23.13 -5.71 1.31
N SER A 120 -24.25 -4.98 1.29
CA SER A 120 -25.53 -5.56 0.88
C SER A 120 -25.42 -6.11 -0.55
N GLY A 121 -25.80 -7.39 -0.71
CA GLY A 121 -25.72 -8.12 -1.97
C GLY A 121 -24.44 -8.94 -2.18
N ASP A 122 -23.42 -8.78 -1.33
CA ASP A 122 -22.28 -9.69 -1.30
C ASP A 122 -22.73 -11.11 -0.87
N LYS A 123 -21.92 -12.11 -1.24
CA LYS A 123 -22.11 -13.50 -0.79
C LYS A 123 -20.81 -14.00 -0.19
N ILE A 124 -20.92 -14.80 0.86
CA ILE A 124 -19.78 -15.54 1.38
C ILE A 124 -19.64 -16.82 0.55
N GLY A 125 -18.43 -17.06 0.06
CA GLY A 125 -18.06 -18.25 -0.70
C GLY A 125 -17.46 -19.32 0.20
N GLU A 126 -16.25 -19.75 -0.13
CA GLU A 126 -15.51 -20.75 0.65
C GLU A 126 -15.05 -20.19 2.00
N VAL A 127 -15.24 -20.98 3.07
CA VAL A 127 -14.76 -20.71 4.43
C VAL A 127 -13.67 -21.72 4.78
N THR A 128 -12.43 -21.25 4.89
CA THR A 128 -11.28 -22.09 5.26
C THR A 128 -10.58 -21.51 6.48
N ALA A 129 -9.69 -22.28 7.10
CA ALA A 129 -8.87 -21.78 8.20
C ALA A 129 -8.01 -20.56 7.79
N GLN A 130 -7.52 -20.52 6.55
CA GLN A 130 -6.64 -19.44 6.06
C GLN A 130 -7.39 -18.22 5.52
N SER A 131 -8.56 -18.40 4.92
CA SER A 131 -9.33 -17.31 4.32
C SER A 131 -10.82 -17.58 4.18
N ILE A 132 -11.60 -16.51 4.15
CA ILE A 132 -13.01 -16.50 3.79
C ILE A 132 -13.19 -15.73 2.48
N GLU A 133 -13.88 -16.31 1.50
CA GLU A 133 -14.17 -15.66 0.22
C GLU A 133 -15.39 -14.72 0.32
N ILE A 134 -15.23 -13.50 -0.21
CA ILE A 134 -16.29 -12.52 -0.42
C ILE A 134 -16.52 -12.41 -1.92
N ILE A 135 -17.73 -12.71 -2.37
CA ILE A 135 -18.14 -12.68 -3.77
C ILE A 135 -19.03 -11.47 -3.97
N HIS A 136 -18.56 -10.50 -4.76
CA HIS A 136 -19.32 -9.31 -5.08
C HIS A 136 -20.40 -9.61 -6.12
N PRO A 137 -21.56 -8.93 -6.04
CA PRO A 137 -22.63 -9.11 -7.01
C PRO A 137 -22.21 -8.63 -8.41
N LEU A 138 -22.96 -9.11 -9.41
CA LEU A 138 -22.86 -8.65 -10.80
C LEU A 138 -23.00 -7.13 -10.90
N PRO A 139 -22.26 -6.46 -11.81
CA PRO A 139 -21.49 -7.03 -12.93
C PRO A 139 -20.03 -7.35 -12.58
N SER A 140 -19.60 -7.12 -11.33
CA SER A 140 -18.18 -7.22 -10.99
C SER A 140 -17.70 -8.66 -10.89
N GLU A 141 -18.51 -9.55 -10.29
CA GLU A 141 -18.15 -10.96 -9.98
C GLU A 141 -16.78 -11.14 -9.32
N VAL A 142 -16.22 -10.06 -8.76
CA VAL A 142 -14.90 -10.08 -8.19
C VAL A 142 -14.96 -10.88 -6.90
N ARG A 143 -14.02 -11.83 -6.78
CA ARG A 143 -13.82 -12.64 -5.58
C ARG A 143 -12.65 -12.08 -4.79
N HIS A 144 -12.95 -11.62 -3.59
CA HIS A 144 -11.96 -11.19 -2.62
C HIS A 144 -11.77 -12.26 -1.55
N ARG A 145 -10.58 -12.30 -0.94
CA ARG A 145 -10.26 -13.20 0.17
C ARG A 145 -9.92 -12.37 1.40
N PHE A 146 -10.67 -12.59 2.47
CA PHE A 146 -10.35 -12.09 3.79
C PHE A 146 -9.46 -13.12 4.49
N TYR A 147 -8.20 -12.77 4.71
CA TYR A 147 -7.20 -13.70 5.26
C TYR A 147 -7.19 -13.70 6.78
N ASN A 148 -7.05 -14.89 7.37
CA ASN A 148 -6.89 -15.08 8.80
C ASN A 148 -5.42 -14.82 9.20
N PRO A 149 -5.10 -13.75 9.95
CA PRO A 149 -3.72 -13.47 10.36
C PRO A 149 -3.26 -14.39 11.50
N ASP A 150 -4.17 -15.09 12.17
CA ASP A 150 -3.88 -15.89 13.37
C ASP A 150 -3.39 -17.31 13.00
N VAL A 151 -3.41 -17.67 11.71
CA VAL A 151 -2.90 -18.95 11.19
C VAL A 151 -1.73 -18.73 10.23
N GLU A 152 -0.91 -19.77 10.04
CA GLU A 152 0.18 -19.71 9.08
C GLU A 152 -0.36 -19.64 7.65
N GLN A 153 0.09 -18.61 6.93
CA GLN A 153 -0.23 -18.41 5.53
C GLN A 153 0.85 -19.01 4.64
N PRO A 154 0.50 -19.69 3.53
CA PRO A 154 1.45 -20.41 2.71
C PRO A 154 2.52 -19.51 2.04
N TRP A 155 2.25 -18.20 1.90
CA TRP A 155 3.21 -17.23 1.35
C TRP A 155 4.04 -16.47 2.40
N ILE A 156 3.70 -16.57 3.69
CA ILE A 156 4.44 -15.87 4.74
C ILE A 156 5.67 -16.68 5.12
N ARG A 157 6.84 -16.27 4.60
CA ARG A 157 8.12 -16.70 5.15
C ARG A 157 8.36 -15.95 6.46
N LYS A 158 8.15 -16.61 7.60
CA LYS A 158 8.62 -16.08 8.89
C LYS A 158 10.14 -15.96 8.82
N ILE A 159 10.65 -14.74 8.66
CA ILE A 159 12.09 -14.48 8.84
C ILE A 159 12.33 -14.70 10.33
N GLY A 160 12.88 -15.86 10.68
CA GLY A 160 13.07 -16.26 12.06
C GLY A 160 13.89 -15.22 12.81
N ALA A 161 13.35 -14.70 13.92
CA ALA A 161 14.11 -14.00 14.92
C ALA A 161 15.00 -15.01 15.66
N ALA A 162 16.07 -15.45 15.01
CA ALA A 162 17.08 -16.31 15.59
C ALA A 162 18.46 -15.81 15.17
N ALA A 163 19.03 -14.90 15.98
CA ALA A 163 20.48 -14.75 16.23
C ALA A 163 20.82 -13.38 16.86
N LYS A 164 20.32 -13.07 18.07
CA LYS A 164 20.97 -12.10 18.97
C LYS A 164 20.74 -12.49 20.44
N LYS A 165 21.24 -13.66 20.84
CA LYS A 165 21.36 -14.00 22.28
C LYS A 165 22.46 -15.06 22.51
N SER A 166 23.67 -14.78 22.07
CA SER A 166 24.86 -15.53 22.48
C SER A 166 26.14 -14.74 22.15
N GLU A 167 26.24 -13.53 22.66
CA GLU A 167 27.51 -12.78 22.76
C GLU A 167 27.32 -11.75 23.88
N ASN A 168 27.40 -12.24 25.12
CA ASN A 168 27.75 -11.46 26.32
C ASN A 168 27.82 -12.44 27.49
N LEU A 169 28.87 -13.26 27.50
CA LEU A 169 29.52 -13.67 28.73
C LEU A 169 31.01 -13.38 28.53
N SER A 170 31.46 -12.28 29.13
CA SER A 170 32.84 -12.09 29.57
C SER A 170 32.85 -12.16 31.08
#